data_AF-A0A8J9X3X5-F1
#
_entry.id   AF-A0A8J9X3X5-F1
#
_cell.length_a   1.000
_cell.length_b   1.000
_cell.length_c   1.000
_cell.angle_alpha   90.00
_cell.angle_beta   90.00
_cell.angle_gamma   90.00
#
_symmetry.space_group_name_H-M   'P 1'
#
loop_
_entity.id
_entity.type
_entity.pdbx_description
1 polymer ?
#
loop_
_entity_poly.entity_id
_entity_poly.type
_entity_poly.pdbx_seq_one_letter_code
_entity_poly.pdbx_strand_id
1 'polypeptide(L)'
;MTAADISRIAITVGTVQLFCDLLAYWRIYSKDPYERAVDALSRAKWKRDKASEESVQLEKEGSGGAAASSNKKASKSDRQAKKLQRAEDDYGNAKANVARRHTLPGFFTSFLFIVMLRILGLEYKGNIVGVLPFAPFSVLSRVTSRSLVFTTSQFESDDEKVTDVSQACAFMFIYFLCTMSVKYYISHFFGTQPPHGAEGLMAIAQSPMGQKILRSAGIDPDELKMD
;
A
#
# COMPACT_ATOMS: atom_id res chain seq x y z
N MET A 1 -24.02 19.13 -10.70
CA MET A 1 -23.17 18.55 -11.78
C MET A 1 -24.00 17.60 -12.62
N THR A 2 -23.74 17.52 -13.92
CA THR A 2 -24.44 16.57 -14.81
C THR A 2 -23.77 15.19 -14.77
N ALA A 3 -24.51 14.11 -15.10
CA ALA A 3 -23.93 12.78 -15.24
C ALA A 3 -22.77 12.75 -16.27
N ALA A 4 -22.80 13.66 -17.25
CA ALA A 4 -21.73 13.85 -18.22
C ALA A 4 -20.44 14.34 -17.55
N ASP A 5 -20.49 15.23 -16.58
CA ASP A 5 -19.30 15.74 -15.87
C ASP A 5 -18.62 14.63 -15.05
N ILE A 6 -19.43 13.81 -14.36
CA ILE A 6 -18.95 12.64 -13.61
C ILE A 6 -18.25 11.65 -14.56
N SER A 7 -18.85 11.39 -15.73
CA SER A 7 -18.25 10.51 -16.74
C SER A 7 -16.93 11.07 -17.27
N ARG A 8 -16.82 12.38 -17.49
CA ARG A 8 -15.58 13.03 -17.94
C ARG A 8 -14.47 12.88 -16.93
N ILE A 9 -14.77 13.06 -15.64
CA ILE A 9 -13.80 12.86 -14.55
C ILE A 9 -13.34 11.40 -14.50
N ALA A 10 -14.26 10.45 -14.61
CA ALA A 10 -13.90 9.04 -14.60
C ALA A 10 -13.01 8.66 -15.80
N ILE A 11 -13.31 9.19 -17.00
CA ILE A 11 -12.53 8.96 -18.21
C ILE A 11 -11.14 9.60 -18.11
N THR A 12 -11.02 10.84 -17.59
CA THR A 12 -9.71 11.51 -17.46
C THR A 12 -8.83 10.81 -16.43
N VAL A 13 -9.36 10.45 -15.27
CA VAL A 13 -8.64 9.67 -14.26
C VAL A 13 -8.25 8.29 -14.80
N GLY A 14 -9.17 7.62 -15.51
CA GLY A 14 -8.94 6.32 -16.14
C GLY A 14 -7.83 6.34 -17.18
N THR A 15 -7.89 7.26 -18.14
CA THR A 15 -6.90 7.37 -19.22
C THR A 15 -5.51 7.72 -18.69
N VAL A 16 -5.43 8.61 -17.70
CA VAL A 16 -4.17 9.01 -17.07
C VAL A 16 -3.59 7.86 -16.26
N GLN A 17 -4.40 7.13 -15.49
CA GLN A 17 -3.92 5.96 -14.75
C GLN A 17 -3.43 4.85 -15.69
N LEU A 18 -4.18 4.55 -16.76
CA LEU A 18 -3.75 3.59 -17.78
C LEU A 18 -2.43 4.01 -18.42
N PHE A 19 -2.27 5.28 -18.79
CA PHE A 19 -1.05 5.78 -19.39
C PHE A 19 0.15 5.67 -18.41
N CYS A 20 -0.05 6.03 -17.15
CA CYS A 20 0.97 5.90 -16.12
C CYS A 20 1.37 4.44 -15.85
N ASP A 21 0.41 3.53 -15.75
CA ASP A 21 0.68 2.11 -15.50
C ASP A 21 1.31 1.44 -16.72
N LEU A 22 0.92 1.81 -17.95
CA LEU A 22 1.53 1.31 -19.18
C LEU A 22 2.98 1.79 -19.31
N LEU A 23 3.25 3.06 -19.00
CA LEU A 23 4.62 3.59 -18.98
C LEU A 23 5.46 2.93 -17.89
N ALA A 24 4.89 2.70 -16.70
CA ALA A 24 5.57 1.99 -15.62
C ALA A 24 5.87 0.54 -16.02
N TYR A 25 4.91 -0.15 -16.65
CA TYR A 25 5.09 -1.48 -17.20
C TYR A 25 6.23 -1.54 -18.19
N TRP A 26 6.18 -0.68 -19.20
CA TRP A 26 7.18 -0.66 -20.27
C TRP A 26 8.58 -0.29 -19.77
N ARG A 27 8.69 0.67 -18.84
CA ARG A 27 9.99 1.22 -18.43
C ARG A 27 10.63 0.54 -17.23
N ILE A 28 9.83 0.04 -16.28
CA ILE A 28 10.32 -0.56 -15.02
C ILE A 28 10.09 -2.07 -15.00
N TYR A 29 8.86 -2.53 -15.25
CA TYR A 29 8.50 -3.93 -15.04
C TYR A 29 8.97 -4.87 -16.16
N SER A 30 9.08 -4.38 -17.40
CA SER A 30 9.58 -5.15 -18.55
C SER A 30 11.11 -5.36 -18.57
N LYS A 31 11.86 -4.84 -17.58
CA LYS A 31 13.33 -4.87 -17.60
C LYS A 31 13.90 -6.00 -16.74
N ASP A 32 14.92 -6.68 -17.26
CA ASP A 32 15.77 -7.68 -16.56
C ASP A 32 16.10 -7.39 -15.10
N PRO A 33 16.47 -6.16 -14.68
CA PRO A 33 16.69 -5.86 -13.29
C PRO A 33 15.49 -6.26 -12.42
N TYR A 34 14.26 -5.92 -12.80
CA TYR A 34 13.07 -6.17 -11.99
C TYR A 34 12.82 -7.67 -11.84
N GLU A 35 12.87 -8.40 -12.95
CA GLU A 35 12.76 -9.86 -12.97
C GLU A 35 13.77 -10.51 -12.03
N ARG A 36 15.06 -10.13 -12.13
CA ARG A 36 16.12 -10.61 -11.22
C ARG A 36 15.85 -10.33 -9.74
N ALA A 37 15.20 -9.21 -9.42
CA ALA A 37 14.85 -8.85 -8.05
C ALA A 37 13.70 -9.72 -7.50
N VAL A 38 12.69 -9.99 -8.32
CA VAL A 38 11.59 -10.91 -7.99
C VAL A 38 12.13 -12.34 -7.82
N ASP A 39 13.03 -12.74 -8.71
CA ASP A 39 13.68 -14.05 -8.68
C ASP A 39 14.60 -14.23 -7.45
N ALA A 40 15.29 -13.16 -7.04
CA ALA A 40 16.05 -13.17 -5.80
C ALA A 40 15.13 -13.27 -4.57
N LEU A 41 13.96 -12.62 -4.60
CA LEU A 41 12.95 -12.69 -3.54
C LEU A 41 12.35 -14.09 -3.42
N SER A 42 11.99 -14.74 -4.52
CA SER A 42 11.45 -16.11 -4.52
C SER A 42 12.46 -17.10 -3.94
N ARG A 43 13.73 -16.99 -4.34
CA ARG A 43 14.83 -17.80 -3.79
C ARG A 43 15.08 -17.54 -2.31
N ALA A 44 15.03 -16.27 -1.87
CA ALA A 44 15.20 -15.92 -0.47
C ALA A 44 14.04 -16.43 0.39
N LYS A 45 12.80 -16.35 -0.12
CA LYS A 45 11.61 -16.90 0.53
C LYS A 45 11.74 -18.41 0.75
N TRP A 46 12.11 -19.16 -0.29
CA TRP A 46 12.34 -20.60 -0.20
C TRP A 46 13.40 -20.98 0.86
N LYS A 47 14.50 -20.23 0.92
CA LYS A 47 15.56 -20.46 1.93
C LYS A 47 15.09 -20.18 3.35
N ARG A 48 14.29 -19.13 3.55
CA ARG A 48 13.70 -18.80 4.85
C ARG A 48 12.71 -19.88 5.30
N ASP A 49 11.82 -20.29 4.40
CA ASP A 49 10.80 -21.30 4.72
C ASP A 49 11.47 -22.62 5.12
N LYS A 50 12.47 -23.08 4.35
CA LYS A 50 13.28 -24.26 4.70
C LYS A 50 14.02 -24.11 6.03
N ALA A 51 14.65 -22.96 6.30
CA ALA A 51 15.36 -22.72 7.56
C ALA A 51 14.40 -22.68 8.76
N SER A 52 13.17 -22.18 8.57
CA SER A 52 12.13 -22.12 9.59
C SER A 52 11.57 -23.51 9.93
N GLU A 53 11.43 -24.38 8.93
CA GLU A 53 11.04 -25.78 9.13
C GLU A 53 12.12 -26.54 9.91
N GLU A 54 13.40 -26.34 9.54
CA GLU A 54 14.54 -26.94 10.24
C GLU A 54 14.64 -26.47 11.71
N SER A 55 14.29 -25.21 12.03
CA SER A 55 14.27 -24.74 13.42
C SER A 55 13.09 -25.32 14.22
N VAL A 56 11.90 -25.43 13.61
CA VAL A 56 10.71 -26.01 14.27
C VAL A 56 10.88 -27.51 14.54
N GLN A 57 11.54 -28.25 13.64
CA GLN A 57 11.84 -29.67 13.85
C GLN A 57 12.75 -29.88 15.06
N LEU A 58 13.75 -29.01 15.27
CA LEU A 58 14.66 -29.11 16.41
C LEU A 58 14.03 -28.72 17.74
N GLU A 59 13.08 -27.78 17.75
CA GLU A 59 12.32 -27.49 18.98
C GLU A 59 11.46 -28.69 19.39
N LYS A 60 10.84 -29.39 18.41
CA LYS A 60 10.10 -30.64 18.67
C LYS A 60 10.99 -31.76 19.17
N GLU A 61 12.19 -31.92 18.60
CA GLU A 61 13.18 -32.91 19.08
C GLU A 61 13.81 -32.54 20.44
N GLY A 62 13.84 -31.24 20.79
CA GLY A 62 14.37 -30.71 22.05
C GLY A 62 13.46 -30.96 23.26
N SER A 63 12.15 -31.10 23.06
CA SER A 63 11.17 -31.29 24.14
C SER A 63 11.13 -32.72 24.73
N GLY A 64 11.74 -33.72 24.06
CA GLY A 64 11.56 -35.13 24.40
C GLY A 64 12.72 -35.88 25.09
N GLY A 65 13.83 -35.26 25.50
CA GLY A 65 15.01 -36.03 25.96
C GLY A 65 15.93 -35.35 26.99
N ALA A 66 15.96 -35.94 28.19
CA ALA A 66 16.60 -35.50 29.44
C ALA A 66 18.10 -35.14 29.38
N ALA A 67 18.41 -33.98 29.98
CA ALA A 67 19.49 -33.63 30.92
C ALA A 67 20.99 -33.92 30.69
N ALA A 68 21.45 -34.74 29.73
CA ALA A 68 22.87 -35.15 29.71
C ALA A 68 23.79 -34.52 28.63
N SER A 69 23.32 -33.57 27.79
CA SER A 69 24.14 -32.96 26.72
C SER A 69 23.85 -31.46 26.50
N SER A 70 23.69 -30.71 27.58
CA SER A 70 23.25 -29.30 27.56
C SER A 70 24.18 -28.37 26.75
N ASN A 71 25.50 -28.52 26.86
CA ASN A 71 26.44 -27.56 26.27
C ASN A 71 26.65 -27.73 24.74
N LYS A 72 26.54 -28.96 24.21
CA LYS A 72 26.63 -29.24 22.77
C LYS A 72 25.30 -29.03 22.03
N LYS A 73 24.16 -29.16 22.72
CA LYS A 73 22.83 -28.88 22.16
C LYS A 73 22.51 -27.39 22.14
N ALA A 74 22.84 -26.64 23.20
CA ALA A 74 22.67 -25.19 23.24
C ALA A 74 23.46 -24.47 22.13
N SER A 75 24.70 -24.90 21.86
CA SER A 75 25.53 -24.34 20.78
C SER A 75 25.03 -24.70 19.36
N LYS A 76 24.36 -25.84 19.17
CA LYS A 76 23.69 -26.17 17.89
C LYS A 76 22.40 -25.35 17.69
N SER A 77 21.61 -25.18 18.74
CA SER A 77 20.40 -24.34 18.75
C SER A 77 20.75 -22.88 18.43
N ASP A 78 21.75 -22.31 19.10
CA ASP A 78 22.23 -20.93 18.87
C ASP A 78 22.76 -20.75 17.43
N ARG A 79 23.53 -21.72 16.92
CA ARG A 79 24.04 -21.69 15.55
C ARG A 79 22.91 -21.74 14.51
N GLN A 80 21.80 -22.41 14.82
CA GLN A 80 20.67 -22.52 13.92
C GLN A 80 19.73 -21.33 14.00
N ALA A 81 19.53 -20.75 15.19
CA ALA A 81 18.89 -19.46 15.39
C ALA A 81 19.62 -18.35 14.60
N LYS A 82 20.96 -18.34 14.63
CA LYS A 82 21.77 -17.44 13.81
C LYS A 82 21.63 -17.67 12.30
N LYS A 83 21.45 -18.92 11.85
CA LYS A 83 21.18 -19.23 10.44
C LYS A 83 19.81 -18.75 10.00
N LEU A 84 18.80 -18.92 10.86
CA LEU A 84 17.44 -18.43 10.62
C LEU A 84 17.42 -16.90 10.55
N GLN A 85 18.04 -16.22 11.51
CA GLN A 85 18.16 -14.75 11.52
C GLN A 85 18.86 -14.24 10.25
N ARG A 86 19.93 -14.90 9.80
CA ARG A 86 20.60 -14.53 8.55
C ARG A 86 19.71 -14.74 7.31
N ALA A 87 18.91 -15.80 7.30
CA ALA A 87 17.94 -16.04 6.22
C ALA A 87 16.79 -15.01 6.24
N GLU A 88 16.36 -14.56 7.42
CA GLU A 88 15.39 -13.47 7.59
C GLU A 88 15.94 -12.12 7.13
N ASP A 89 17.20 -11.81 7.46
CA ASP A 89 17.88 -10.60 7.02
C ASP A 89 18.05 -10.57 5.49
N ASP A 90 18.44 -11.70 4.89
CA ASP A 90 18.57 -11.85 3.44
C ASP A 90 17.20 -11.70 2.74
N TYR A 91 16.14 -12.27 3.33
CA TYR A 91 14.77 -12.11 2.84
C TYR A 91 14.29 -10.66 2.97
N GLY A 92 14.53 -10.01 4.11
CA GLY A 92 14.17 -8.61 4.35
C GLY A 92 14.86 -7.65 3.38
N ASN A 93 16.13 -7.89 3.06
CA ASN A 93 16.86 -7.11 2.05
C ASN A 93 16.32 -7.33 0.63
N ALA A 94 16.04 -8.58 0.24
CA ALA A 94 15.45 -8.88 -1.07
C ALA A 94 14.05 -8.25 -1.22
N LYS A 95 13.23 -8.35 -0.17
CA LYS A 95 11.89 -7.75 -0.04
C LYS A 95 11.95 -6.23 -0.20
N ALA A 96 12.87 -5.56 0.48
CA ALA A 96 13.03 -4.11 0.39
C ALA A 96 13.55 -3.64 -0.98
N ASN A 97 14.38 -4.43 -1.64
CA ASN A 97 14.84 -4.11 -2.99
C ASN A 97 13.69 -4.14 -4.01
N VAL A 98 12.82 -5.16 -3.92
CA VAL A 98 11.59 -5.23 -4.73
C VAL A 98 10.66 -4.07 -4.38
N ALA A 99 10.42 -3.81 -3.08
CA ALA A 99 9.57 -2.72 -2.62
C ALA A 99 10.05 -1.35 -3.13
N ARG A 100 11.35 -1.04 -3.06
CA ARG A 100 11.92 0.22 -3.58
C ARG A 100 11.61 0.43 -5.07
N ARG A 101 11.61 -0.64 -5.85
CA ARG A 101 11.35 -0.59 -7.30
C ARG A 101 9.87 -0.41 -7.62
N HIS A 102 8.95 -0.91 -6.78
CA HIS A 102 7.52 -0.60 -6.88
C HIS A 102 7.17 0.79 -6.34
N THR A 103 7.87 1.29 -5.32
CA THR A 103 7.60 2.61 -4.74
C THR A 103 7.97 3.75 -5.68
N LEU A 104 9.00 3.58 -6.53
CA LEU A 104 9.44 4.61 -7.47
C LEU A 104 8.33 5.06 -8.45
N PRO A 105 7.66 4.17 -9.22
CA PRO A 105 6.52 4.57 -10.05
C PRO A 105 5.31 5.01 -9.22
N GLY A 106 5.09 4.43 -8.03
CA GLY A 106 4.05 4.85 -7.09
C GLY A 106 4.21 6.31 -6.64
N PHE A 107 5.45 6.79 -6.51
CA PHE A 107 5.74 8.17 -6.14
C PHE A 107 5.44 9.15 -7.28
N PHE A 108 5.87 8.84 -8.51
CA PHE A 108 5.59 9.68 -9.68
C PHE A 108 4.09 9.76 -9.99
N THR A 109 3.39 8.64 -9.91
CA THR A 109 1.93 8.60 -10.07
C THR A 109 1.22 9.44 -9.01
N SER A 110 1.64 9.35 -7.75
CA SER A 110 1.11 10.19 -6.66
C SER A 110 1.32 11.68 -6.91
N PHE A 111 2.51 12.08 -7.37
CA PHE A 111 2.77 13.48 -7.72
C PHE A 111 1.84 13.97 -8.84
N LEU A 112 1.66 13.16 -9.88
CA LEU A 112 0.78 13.49 -11.00
C LEU A 112 -0.68 13.61 -10.55
N PHE A 113 -1.15 12.74 -9.66
CA PHE A 113 -2.48 12.84 -9.06
C PHE A 113 -2.67 14.08 -8.18
N ILE A 114 -1.63 14.59 -7.52
CA ILE A 114 -1.73 15.85 -6.78
C ILE A 114 -1.93 17.02 -7.74
N VAL A 115 -1.20 17.05 -8.87
CA VAL A 115 -1.36 18.08 -9.90
C VAL A 115 -2.75 18.00 -10.53
N MET A 116 -3.20 16.80 -10.88
CA MET A 116 -4.54 16.55 -11.43
C MET A 116 -5.64 17.02 -10.46
N LEU A 117 -5.50 16.69 -9.17
CA LEU A 117 -6.42 17.12 -8.12
C LEU A 117 -6.52 18.64 -8.02
N ARG A 118 -5.41 19.36 -8.24
CA ARG A 118 -5.40 20.83 -8.24
C ARG A 118 -6.12 21.40 -9.45
N ILE A 119 -5.91 20.84 -10.65
CA ILE A 119 -6.55 21.31 -11.89
C ILE A 119 -8.06 21.09 -11.81
N LEU A 120 -8.50 19.86 -11.51
CA LEU A 120 -9.92 19.55 -11.41
C LEU A 120 -10.56 20.25 -10.19
N GLY A 121 -9.81 20.47 -9.11
CA GLY A 121 -10.26 21.25 -7.96
C GLY A 121 -10.51 22.74 -8.28
N LEU A 122 -9.86 23.30 -9.29
CA LEU A 122 -10.15 24.65 -9.79
C LEU A 122 -11.39 24.66 -10.71
N GLU A 123 -11.54 23.63 -11.55
CA GLU A 123 -12.64 23.51 -12.51
C GLU A 123 -14.00 23.24 -11.83
N TYR A 124 -14.03 22.41 -10.79
CA TYR A 124 -15.26 21.97 -10.12
C TYR A 124 -15.49 22.60 -8.73
N LYS A 125 -14.88 23.77 -8.48
CA LYS A 125 -14.98 24.45 -7.18
C LYS A 125 -16.43 24.82 -6.84
N GLY A 126 -16.89 24.42 -5.65
CA GLY A 126 -18.20 24.82 -5.12
C GLY A 126 -19.40 24.07 -5.68
N ASN A 127 -19.21 23.06 -6.54
CA ASN A 127 -20.32 22.28 -7.08
C ASN A 127 -20.69 21.08 -6.19
N ILE A 128 -21.99 20.92 -5.94
CA ILE A 128 -22.56 19.72 -5.30
C ILE A 128 -22.72 18.63 -6.36
N VAL A 129 -22.15 17.45 -6.10
CA VAL A 129 -22.06 16.36 -7.10
C VAL A 129 -23.06 15.24 -6.86
N GLY A 130 -23.49 15.05 -5.62
CA GLY A 130 -24.54 14.08 -5.31
C GLY A 130 -24.90 14.11 -3.83
N VAL A 131 -26.08 13.59 -3.52
CA VAL A 131 -26.54 13.37 -2.15
C VAL A 131 -26.41 11.87 -1.88
N LEU A 132 -25.61 11.49 -0.88
CA LEU A 132 -25.48 10.10 -0.47
C LEU A 132 -26.71 9.68 0.35
N PRO A 133 -27.28 8.47 0.12
CA PRO A 133 -28.45 7.98 0.86
C PRO A 133 -28.12 7.55 2.31
N PHE A 134 -26.88 7.72 2.77
CA PHE A 134 -26.42 7.40 4.11
C PHE A 134 -25.56 8.54 4.66
N ALA A 135 -25.65 8.79 5.97
CA ALA A 135 -24.77 9.76 6.65
C ALA A 135 -23.34 9.18 6.72
N PRO A 136 -22.33 9.81 6.09
CA PRO A 136 -20.98 9.31 6.13
C PRO A 136 -20.39 9.40 7.54
N PHE A 137 -19.61 8.39 7.94
CA PHE A 137 -18.79 8.40 9.15
C PHE A 137 -17.96 9.69 9.27
N SER A 138 -17.76 10.18 10.50
CA SER A 138 -17.23 11.51 10.81
C SER A 138 -15.85 11.86 10.21
N VAL A 139 -15.04 10.87 9.82
CA VAL A 139 -13.78 11.11 9.08
C VAL A 139 -14.03 11.25 7.58
N LEU A 140 -14.92 10.43 7.03
CA LEU A 140 -15.34 10.54 5.63
C LEU A 140 -16.08 11.84 5.40
N SER A 141 -16.90 12.30 6.36
CA SER A 141 -17.63 13.57 6.24
C SER A 141 -16.71 14.78 6.10
N ARG A 142 -15.52 14.78 6.74
CA ARG A 142 -14.51 15.85 6.60
C ARG A 142 -13.81 15.83 5.25
N VAL A 143 -13.72 14.67 4.59
CA VAL A 143 -13.12 14.53 3.27
C VAL A 143 -14.16 14.81 2.18
N THR A 144 -15.40 14.37 2.37
CA THR A 144 -16.52 14.57 1.42
C THR A 144 -17.02 16.00 1.37
N SER A 145 -16.88 16.77 2.45
CA SER A 145 -17.23 18.20 2.50
C SER A 145 -16.09 19.13 2.07
N ARG A 146 -14.86 18.62 1.96
CA ARG A 146 -13.69 19.42 1.58
C ARG A 146 -13.83 19.83 0.12
N SER A 147 -13.87 21.14 -0.13
CA SER A 147 -14.09 21.81 -1.43
C SER A 147 -15.53 22.28 -1.73
N LEU A 148 -16.49 22.05 -0.83
CA LEU A 148 -17.78 22.74 -0.90
C LEU A 148 -17.62 24.15 -0.30
N VAL A 149 -17.93 25.19 -1.08
CA VAL A 149 -18.18 26.53 -0.55
C VAL A 149 -19.65 26.51 -0.14
N PHE A 150 -19.94 26.49 1.16
CA PHE A 150 -21.30 26.58 1.66
C PHE A 150 -21.84 27.99 1.39
N THR A 151 -22.43 28.19 0.21
CA THR A 151 -23.36 29.29 0.00
C THR A 151 -24.75 28.72 0.18
N THR A 152 -25.43 29.17 1.22
CA THR A 152 -26.79 28.79 1.66
C THR A 152 -27.86 28.94 0.57
N SER A 153 -27.52 29.45 -0.62
CA SER A 153 -28.43 29.73 -1.74
C SER A 153 -28.54 28.61 -2.78
N GLN A 154 -27.83 27.49 -2.64
CA GLN A 154 -27.95 26.35 -3.58
C GLN A 154 -28.85 25.21 -3.05
N PHE A 155 -29.55 25.47 -1.95
CA PHE A 155 -30.53 24.58 -1.34
C PHE A 155 -31.95 24.80 -1.90
N GLU A 156 -32.16 25.88 -2.66
CA GLU A 156 -33.46 26.28 -3.19
C GLU A 156 -33.61 25.87 -4.67
N SER A 157 -33.41 24.58 -4.95
CA SER A 157 -33.71 24.03 -6.28
C SER A 157 -34.18 22.57 -6.14
N ASP A 158 -35.50 22.44 -6.00
CA ASP A 158 -36.37 21.36 -6.49
C ASP A 158 -36.31 19.92 -5.98
N ASP A 159 -35.71 19.62 -4.82
CA ASP A 159 -35.93 18.30 -4.20
C ASP A 159 -36.09 18.37 -2.66
N GLU A 160 -37.31 18.05 -2.20
CA GLU A 160 -37.78 17.92 -0.82
C GLU A 160 -37.10 16.78 -0.02
N LYS A 161 -35.86 16.42 -0.37
CA LYS A 161 -35.11 15.27 0.20
C LYS A 161 -33.71 15.61 0.68
N VAL A 162 -33.38 16.89 0.83
CA VAL A 162 -32.13 17.29 1.48
C VAL A 162 -32.48 17.71 2.90
N THR A 163 -32.36 16.80 3.87
CA THR A 163 -32.57 17.16 5.29
C THR A 163 -31.27 17.33 6.06
N ASP A 164 -30.11 17.01 5.48
CA ASP A 164 -28.83 17.14 6.18
C ASP A 164 -27.65 17.55 5.30
N VAL A 165 -26.97 18.61 5.75
CA VAL A 165 -25.70 19.18 5.25
C VAL A 165 -24.59 18.11 5.15
N SER A 166 -24.71 17.02 5.91
CA SER A 166 -23.76 15.91 5.97
C SER A 166 -23.84 14.93 4.79
N GLN A 167 -24.92 14.97 3.98
CA GLN A 167 -25.13 14.04 2.87
C GLN A 167 -24.60 14.56 1.52
N ALA A 168 -24.18 15.83 1.45
CA ALA A 168 -23.65 16.43 0.23
C ALA A 168 -22.23 15.90 -0.08
N CYS A 169 -22.04 15.44 -1.31
CA CYS A 169 -20.76 14.95 -1.83
C CYS A 169 -20.06 16.02 -2.68
N ALA A 170 -18.84 16.39 -2.30
CA ALA A 170 -17.96 17.19 -3.13
C ALA A 170 -17.32 16.37 -4.26
N PHE A 171 -16.83 17.07 -5.27
CA PHE A 171 -16.03 16.52 -6.37
C PHE A 171 -14.83 15.68 -5.88
N MET A 172 -14.19 16.08 -4.77
CA MET A 172 -13.02 15.40 -4.19
C MET A 172 -13.29 13.93 -3.83
N PHE A 173 -14.50 13.60 -3.39
CA PHE A 173 -14.85 12.23 -2.99
C PHE A 173 -14.94 11.30 -4.19
N ILE A 174 -15.58 11.75 -5.27
CA ILE A 174 -15.69 10.96 -6.51
C ILE A 174 -14.33 10.78 -7.16
N TYR A 175 -13.49 11.82 -7.16
CA TYR A 175 -12.11 11.71 -7.62
C TYR A 175 -11.32 10.66 -6.83
N PHE A 176 -11.42 10.66 -5.50
CA PHE A 176 -10.74 9.69 -4.65
C PHE A 176 -11.23 8.26 -4.88
N LEU A 177 -12.55 8.05 -4.92
CA LEU A 177 -13.15 6.75 -5.21
C LEU A 177 -12.76 6.23 -6.59
N CYS A 178 -12.80 7.10 -7.61
CA CYS A 178 -12.37 6.76 -8.96
C CYS A 178 -10.90 6.36 -8.97
N THR A 179 -10.03 7.16 -8.34
CA THR A 179 -8.59 6.88 -8.27
C THR A 179 -8.30 5.54 -7.59
N MET A 180 -8.92 5.26 -6.45
CA MET A 180 -8.73 4.00 -5.72
C MET A 180 -9.26 2.79 -6.49
N SER A 181 -10.47 2.90 -7.07
CA SER A 181 -11.10 1.82 -7.82
C SER A 181 -10.32 1.50 -9.08
N VAL A 182 -10.02 2.53 -9.89
CA VAL A 182 -9.30 2.40 -11.14
C VAL A 182 -7.90 1.83 -10.90
N LYS A 183 -7.18 2.33 -9.89
CA LYS A 183 -5.88 1.78 -9.50
C LYS A 183 -5.97 0.30 -9.12
N TYR A 184 -6.97 -0.10 -8.34
CA TYR A 184 -7.18 -1.49 -7.95
C TYR A 184 -7.43 -2.40 -9.16
N TYR A 185 -8.40 -2.04 -10.01
CA TYR A 185 -8.73 -2.83 -11.19
C TYR A 185 -7.56 -2.93 -12.17
N ILE A 186 -6.89 -1.81 -12.49
CA ILE A 186 -5.77 -1.81 -13.43
C ILE A 186 -4.59 -2.59 -12.86
N SER A 187 -4.24 -2.42 -11.57
CA SER A 187 -3.14 -3.18 -10.95
C SER A 187 -3.41 -4.69 -10.98
N HIS A 188 -4.68 -5.09 -10.84
CA HIS A 188 -5.09 -6.49 -10.93
C HIS A 188 -5.03 -7.01 -12.38
N PHE A 189 -5.50 -6.25 -13.35
CA PHE A 189 -5.47 -6.63 -14.77
C PHE A 189 -4.05 -6.74 -15.33
N PHE A 190 -3.15 -5.83 -14.96
CA PHE A 190 -1.76 -5.83 -15.44
C PHE A 190 -0.80 -6.68 -14.61
N GLY A 191 -1.27 -7.29 -13.51
CA GLY A 191 -0.44 -8.15 -12.66
C GLY A 191 0.76 -7.45 -12.02
N THR A 192 0.74 -6.11 -11.96
CA THR A 192 1.82 -5.28 -11.39
C THR A 192 1.76 -5.21 -9.86
N GLN A 193 0.89 -6.03 -9.23
CA GLN A 193 0.78 -6.11 -7.79
C GLN A 193 2.10 -6.61 -7.18
N PRO A 194 2.66 -5.89 -6.20
CA PRO A 194 3.83 -6.37 -5.49
C PRO A 194 3.52 -7.71 -4.80
N PRO A 195 4.49 -8.63 -4.68
CA PRO A 195 4.28 -9.89 -3.95
C PRO A 195 3.79 -9.62 -2.53
N HIS A 196 2.86 -10.45 -2.03
CA HIS A 196 2.28 -10.30 -0.68
C HIS A 196 3.36 -10.01 0.36
N GLY A 197 3.20 -8.87 1.05
CA GLY A 197 4.12 -8.39 2.08
C GLY A 197 5.24 -7.49 1.56
N ALA A 198 5.66 -7.54 0.29
CA ALA A 198 6.68 -6.66 -0.30
C ALA A 198 6.14 -5.28 -0.68
N GLU A 199 5.00 -4.88 -0.11
CA GLU A 199 4.29 -3.67 -0.47
C GLU A 199 4.77 -2.47 0.36
N GLY A 200 5.19 -1.42 -0.36
CA GLY A 200 5.32 -0.09 0.19
C GLY A 200 6.43 0.12 1.23
N LEU A 201 6.29 1.23 1.96
CA LEU A 201 7.28 1.75 2.91
C LEU A 201 7.51 0.79 4.09
N MET A 202 6.50 0.02 4.48
CA MET A 202 6.58 -0.96 5.57
C MET A 202 7.56 -2.09 5.27
N ALA A 203 7.57 -2.60 4.02
CA ALA A 203 8.56 -3.58 3.59
C ALA A 203 10.00 -3.03 3.60
N ILE A 204 10.16 -1.73 3.38
CA ILE A 204 11.46 -1.03 3.43
C ILE A 204 11.86 -0.77 4.89
N ALA A 205 10.93 -0.39 5.76
CA ALA A 205 11.15 -0.18 7.19
C ALA A 205 11.50 -1.48 7.92
N GLN A 206 10.90 -2.60 7.53
CA GLN A 206 11.18 -3.95 8.05
C GLN A 206 12.51 -4.53 7.57
N SER A 207 13.22 -3.89 6.62
CA SER A 207 14.54 -4.34 6.20
C SER A 207 15.58 -4.12 7.30
N PRO A 208 16.65 -4.91 7.39
CA PRO A 208 17.69 -4.73 8.42
C PRO A 208 18.38 -3.36 8.32
N MET A 209 18.34 -2.71 7.15
CA MET A 209 18.77 -1.31 6.98
C MET A 209 17.73 -0.32 7.53
N GLY A 210 16.44 -0.53 7.25
CA GLY A 210 15.33 0.27 7.77
C GLY A 210 15.22 0.19 9.29
N GLN A 211 15.39 -1.00 9.85
CA GLN A 211 15.40 -1.23 11.30
C GLN A 211 16.57 -0.53 12.00
N LYS A 212 17.76 -0.45 11.39
CA LYS A 212 18.89 0.33 11.92
C LYS A 212 18.59 1.83 11.93
N ILE A 213 17.93 2.32 10.89
CA ILE A 213 17.52 3.73 10.79
C ILE A 213 16.41 4.04 11.81
N LEU A 214 15.41 3.16 11.95
CA LEU A 214 14.35 3.28 12.96
C LEU A 214 14.93 3.28 14.39
N ARG A 215 15.84 2.35 14.69
CA ARG A 215 16.54 2.30 15.99
C ARG A 215 17.37 3.56 16.23
N SER A 216 18.01 4.13 15.20
CA SER A 216 18.73 5.41 15.31
C SER A 216 17.80 6.63 15.50
N ALA A 217 16.54 6.51 15.09
CA ALA A 217 15.49 7.52 15.30
C ALA A 217 14.71 7.32 16.61
N GLY A 218 15.11 6.35 17.46
CA GLY A 218 14.47 6.06 18.74
C GLY A 218 13.15 5.29 18.65
N ILE A 219 12.84 4.67 17.51
CA ILE A 219 11.65 3.86 17.29
C ILE A 219 12.06 2.39 17.27
N ASP A 220 11.61 1.60 18.24
CA ASP A 220 11.95 0.17 18.29
C ASP A 220 11.13 -0.64 17.25
N PRO A 221 11.80 -1.30 16.29
CA PRO A 221 11.13 -2.03 15.22
C PRO A 221 10.45 -3.32 15.69
N ASP A 222 10.65 -3.71 16.95
CA ASP A 222 10.05 -4.89 17.56
C ASP A 222 8.66 -4.60 18.17
N GLU A 223 8.31 -3.32 18.44
CA GLU A 223 6.92 -2.93 18.77
C GLU A 223 6.00 -2.96 17.53
N LEU A 224 6.53 -2.66 16.33
CA LEU A 224 5.76 -2.66 15.08
C LEU A 224 5.41 -4.04 14.53
N LYS A 225 5.91 -5.12 15.14
CA LYS A 225 5.64 -6.51 14.73
C LYS A 225 4.50 -7.18 15.51
N MET A 226 3.96 -6.52 16.54
CA MET A 226 3.01 -7.13 17.49
C MET A 226 1.52 -6.87 17.19
N ASP A 227 1.19 -6.24 16.06
CA ASP A 227 -0.20 -6.07 15.58
C ASP A 227 -0.41 -6.76 14.21
#